data_AF-A0AAP5BBZ6-F1
#
_entry.id   AF-A0AAP5BBZ6-F1
#
_cell.length_a   1.000
_cell.length_b   1.000
_cell.length_c   1.000
_cell.angle_alpha   90.00
_cell.angle_beta   90.00
_cell.angle_gamma   90.00
#
_symmetry.space_group_name_H-M   'P 1'
#
loop_
_entity.id
_entity.type
_entity.pdbx_description
1 polymer ?
#
loop_
_entity_poly.entity_id
_entity_poly.type
_entity_poly.pdbx_seq_one_letter_code
_entity_poly.pdbx_strand_id
1 'polypeptide(L)'
;MKQHLVRCMYVAASLLALPAVASAQSQAYTNSTVNVRAGPASDYPVVTQLPGGVPVSVMGCISNYQWCDVAAPNLRGWVYAARLSYPYQGSNVPVMSYGTVIGLACRS
;
A
#
# COMPACT_ATOMS: atom_id res chain seq x y z
N MET A 1 61.42 -9.38 36.08
CA MET A 1 60.89 -8.14 35.50
C MET A 1 59.74 -8.50 34.56
N LYS A 2 58.56 -7.90 34.83
CA LYS A 2 57.38 -7.67 33.99
C LYS A 2 56.56 -8.84 33.42
N GLN A 3 55.42 -9.03 34.08
CA GLN A 3 54.19 -9.59 33.53
C GLN A 3 53.52 -8.57 32.60
N HIS A 4 53.01 -9.04 31.46
CA HIS A 4 52.04 -8.37 30.59
C HIS A 4 51.07 -9.49 30.19
N LEU A 5 49.98 -9.79 30.90
CA LEU A 5 48.77 -8.98 31.11
C LEU A 5 48.28 -8.38 29.78
N VAL A 6 47.00 -8.69 29.45
CA VAL A 6 46.14 -8.04 28.45
C VAL A 6 46.28 -8.66 27.04
N ARG A 7 45.26 -9.16 26.34
CA ARG A 7 43.81 -8.91 26.39
C ARG A 7 43.05 -9.99 25.63
N CYS A 8 41.86 -10.30 26.12
CA CYS A 8 40.75 -10.93 25.42
C CYS A 8 40.54 -10.39 24.01
N MET A 9 40.23 -11.25 23.04
CA MET A 9 39.26 -10.93 21.98
C MET A 9 38.71 -12.22 21.35
N TYR A 10 37.72 -12.80 22.02
CA TYR A 10 36.73 -13.65 21.34
C TYR A 10 35.92 -12.72 20.42
N VAL A 11 36.16 -12.76 19.11
CA VAL A 11 35.28 -12.09 18.14
C VAL A 11 34.12 -13.05 17.87
N ALA A 12 33.11 -13.01 18.73
CA ALA A 12 31.81 -13.59 18.43
C ALA A 12 31.11 -12.63 17.44
N ALA A 13 31.08 -13.01 16.16
CA ALA A 13 30.32 -12.29 15.14
C ALA A 13 28.82 -12.56 15.35
N SER A 14 28.16 -11.72 16.14
CA SER A 14 26.70 -11.71 16.26
C SER A 14 26.08 -11.14 14.99
N LEU A 15 25.42 -12.00 14.19
CA LEU A 15 24.51 -11.55 13.13
C LEU A 15 23.37 -10.75 13.77
N LEU A 16 23.37 -9.44 13.59
CA LEU A 16 22.22 -8.59 13.90
C LEU A 16 21.11 -8.90 12.88
N ALA A 17 20.09 -9.65 13.30
CA ALA A 17 18.85 -9.74 12.56
C ALA A 17 18.14 -8.39 12.63
N LEU A 18 18.15 -7.63 11.53
CA LEU A 18 17.37 -6.40 11.43
C LEU A 18 15.88 -6.76 11.41
N PRO A 19 15.03 -6.09 12.21
CA PRO A 19 13.59 -6.27 12.08
C PRO A 19 13.15 -5.75 10.71
N ALA A 20 12.56 -6.62 9.90
CA ALA A 20 11.88 -6.21 8.68
C ALA A 20 10.59 -5.48 9.08
N VAL A 21 10.53 -4.17 8.83
CA VAL A 21 9.29 -3.42 8.95
C VAL A 21 8.33 -3.86 7.83
N ALA A 22 7.27 -4.59 8.19
CA ALA A 22 6.21 -4.91 7.24
C ALA A 22 5.33 -3.66 7.05
N SER A 23 5.31 -3.10 5.85
CA SER A 23 4.30 -2.10 5.47
C SER A 23 2.95 -2.80 5.36
N ALA A 24 1.97 -2.36 6.16
CA ALA A 24 0.58 -2.74 5.99
C ALA A 24 0.02 -1.99 4.78
N GLN A 25 0.05 -2.63 3.61
CA GLN A 25 -0.54 -2.07 2.40
C GLN A 25 -2.06 -2.09 2.53
N SER A 26 -2.72 -0.94 2.34
CA SER A 26 -4.16 -0.79 2.52
C SER A 26 -4.93 -1.63 1.50
N GLN A 27 -5.42 -2.79 1.93
CA GLN A 27 -6.16 -3.71 1.05
C GLN A 27 -7.62 -3.26 0.91
N ALA A 28 -8.04 -2.99 -0.32
CA ALA A 28 -9.41 -2.67 -0.70
C ALA A 28 -9.92 -3.69 -1.72
N TYR A 29 -11.20 -3.60 -2.07
CA TYR A 29 -11.86 -4.45 -3.04
C TYR A 29 -12.61 -3.60 -4.06
N THR A 30 -12.62 -4.03 -5.33
CA THR A 30 -13.52 -3.44 -6.33
C THR A 30 -14.97 -3.80 -5.97
N ASN A 31 -15.89 -2.84 -5.95
CA ASN A 31 -17.31 -3.12 -5.64
C ASN A 31 -18.18 -3.38 -6.88
N SER A 32 -17.61 -3.18 -8.07
CA SER A 32 -18.23 -3.33 -9.38
C SER A 32 -17.13 -3.53 -10.42
N THR A 33 -17.49 -3.75 -11.69
CA THR A 33 -16.50 -3.70 -12.76
C THR A 33 -15.93 -2.28 -12.87
N VAL A 34 -14.60 -2.15 -12.76
CA VAL A 34 -13.90 -0.87 -12.76
C VAL A 34 -12.93 -0.77 -13.93
N ASN A 35 -12.78 0.44 -14.45
CA ASN A 35 -11.69 0.78 -15.36
C ASN A 35 -10.44 1.12 -14.55
N VAL A 36 -9.32 0.48 -14.87
CA VAL A 36 -7.99 0.85 -14.39
C VAL A 36 -7.34 1.73 -15.45
N ARG A 37 -6.96 2.95 -15.08
CA ARG A 37 -6.47 3.98 -16.01
C ARG A 37 -4.98 4.25 -15.82
N ALA A 38 -4.39 4.83 -16.86
CA ALA A 38 -2.98 5.24 -16.84
C ALA A 38 -2.72 6.46 -15.93
N GLY A 39 -3.74 7.24 -15.57
CA GLY A 39 -3.62 8.42 -14.71
C GLY A 39 -4.90 8.76 -13.93
N PRO A 40 -4.81 9.71 -12.98
CA PRO A 40 -5.86 10.03 -12.00
C PRO A 40 -6.96 10.95 -12.53
N ALA A 41 -7.45 10.69 -13.74
CA ALA A 41 -8.60 11.40 -14.32
C ALA A 41 -9.27 10.56 -15.41
N SER A 42 -10.50 10.93 -15.78
CA SER A 42 -11.33 10.17 -16.71
C SER A 42 -10.89 10.24 -18.17
N ASP A 43 -10.08 11.23 -18.52
CA ASP A 43 -9.47 11.47 -19.83
C ASP A 43 -8.25 10.59 -20.10
N TYR A 44 -7.58 10.08 -19.05
CA TYR A 44 -6.51 9.09 -19.22
C TYR A 44 -7.04 7.77 -19.79
N PRO A 45 -6.27 7.11 -20.68
CA PRO A 45 -6.70 5.86 -21.30
C PRO A 45 -6.93 4.75 -20.28
N VAL A 46 -7.87 3.87 -20.58
CA VAL A 46 -8.10 2.63 -19.83
C VAL A 46 -7.02 1.63 -20.22
N VAL A 47 -6.28 1.14 -19.24
CA VAL A 47 -5.23 0.12 -19.41
C VAL A 47 -5.83 -1.28 -19.33
N THR A 48 -6.80 -1.47 -18.44
CA THR A 48 -7.54 -2.73 -18.29
C THR A 48 -8.82 -2.54 -17.49
N GLN A 49 -9.60 -3.60 -17.31
CA GLN A 49 -10.75 -3.65 -16.43
C GLN A 49 -10.58 -4.74 -15.38
N LEU A 50 -11.06 -4.48 -14.17
CA LEU A 50 -11.16 -5.47 -13.10
C LEU A 50 -12.64 -5.70 -12.79
N PRO A 51 -13.11 -6.96 -12.66
CA PRO A 51 -14.46 -7.24 -12.19
C PRO A 51 -14.63 -6.82 -10.73
N GLY A 52 -15.87 -6.84 -10.23
CA GLY A 52 -16.15 -6.65 -8.80
C GLY A 52 -15.61 -7.81 -7.95
N GLY A 53 -15.27 -7.52 -6.70
CA GLY A 53 -14.72 -8.46 -5.72
C GLY A 53 -13.21 -8.67 -5.80
N VAL A 54 -12.51 -7.96 -6.68
CA VAL A 54 -11.05 -8.11 -6.85
C VAL A 54 -10.33 -7.40 -5.71
N PRO A 55 -9.48 -8.09 -4.93
CA PRO A 55 -8.63 -7.46 -3.94
C PRO A 55 -7.55 -6.63 -4.66
N VAL A 56 -7.41 -5.38 -4.23
CA VAL A 56 -6.39 -4.45 -4.70
C VAL A 56 -5.72 -3.80 -3.51
N SER A 57 -4.47 -3.42 -3.71
CA SER A 57 -3.68 -2.68 -2.75
C SER A 57 -3.70 -1.21 -3.08
N VAL A 58 -4.13 -0.35 -2.16
CA VAL A 58 -4.15 1.10 -2.36
C VAL A 58 -2.79 1.68 -1.95
N MET A 59 -2.06 2.20 -2.93
CA MET A 59 -0.73 2.81 -2.75
C MET A 59 -0.80 4.27 -2.28
N GLY A 60 -1.97 4.89 -2.44
CA GLY A 60 -2.27 6.27 -2.12
C GLY A 60 -3.32 6.84 -3.06
N CYS A 61 -3.88 7.99 -2.72
CA CYS A 61 -4.86 8.68 -3.55
C CYS A 61 -4.41 10.11 -3.82
N ILE A 62 -4.96 10.75 -4.84
CA ILE A 62 -4.76 12.19 -5.02
C ILE A 62 -5.43 12.99 -3.90
N SER A 63 -5.11 14.28 -3.77
CA SER A 63 -5.52 15.14 -2.65
C SER A 63 -7.02 15.18 -2.34
N ASN A 64 -7.88 15.00 -3.35
CA ASN A 64 -9.34 14.97 -3.19
C ASN A 64 -9.92 13.55 -3.06
N TYR A 65 -9.06 12.53 -2.94
CA TYR A 65 -9.40 11.11 -2.84
C TYR A 65 -10.27 10.55 -3.98
N GLN A 66 -10.47 11.27 -5.08
CA GLN A 66 -11.31 10.77 -6.19
C GLN A 66 -10.64 9.63 -6.95
N TRP A 67 -9.31 9.63 -7.01
CA TRP A 67 -8.52 8.63 -7.71
C TRP A 67 -7.45 8.05 -6.81
N CYS A 68 -7.35 6.73 -6.82
CA CYS A 68 -6.36 6.01 -6.04
C CYS A 68 -5.47 5.18 -6.95
N ASP A 69 -4.16 5.27 -6.72
CA ASP A 69 -3.15 4.40 -7.31
C ASP A 69 -3.28 3.04 -6.63
N VAL A 70 -3.61 2.02 -7.41
CA VAL A 70 -3.84 0.66 -6.93
C VAL A 70 -2.89 -0.32 -7.60
N ALA A 71 -2.49 -1.33 -6.83
CA ALA A 71 -1.68 -2.44 -7.29
C ALA A 71 -2.42 -3.78 -7.09
N ALA A 72 -2.27 -4.67 -8.08
CA ALA A 72 -2.62 -6.08 -8.05
C ALA A 72 -1.40 -6.87 -8.60
N PRO A 73 -1.35 -8.21 -8.51
CA PRO A 73 -0.11 -8.98 -8.72
C PRO A 73 0.72 -8.62 -9.96
N ASN A 74 0.08 -8.31 -11.09
CA ASN A 74 0.75 -7.91 -12.33
C ASN A 74 0.14 -6.62 -12.95
N LEU A 75 -0.44 -5.75 -12.12
CA LEU A 75 -1.14 -4.57 -12.58
C LEU A 75 -0.96 -3.42 -11.61
N ARG A 76 -0.67 -2.23 -12.14
CA ARG A 76 -0.73 -0.98 -11.39
C ARG A 76 -1.41 0.09 -12.23
N GLY A 77 -2.21 0.93 -11.60
CA GLY A 77 -2.87 2.04 -12.27
C GLY A 77 -3.86 2.75 -11.36
N TRP A 78 -4.66 3.63 -11.95
CA TRP A 78 -5.56 4.50 -11.21
C TRP A 78 -7.00 4.03 -11.31
N VAL A 79 -7.68 3.95 -10.17
CA VAL A 79 -9.10 3.59 -10.09
C VAL A 79 -9.87 4.70 -9.39
N TYR A 80 -11.09 4.94 -9.87
CA TYR A 80 -12.01 5.86 -9.23
C TYR A 80 -12.41 5.33 -7.85
N ALA A 81 -12.11 6.09 -6.80
CA ALA A 81 -12.14 5.60 -5.42
C ALA A 81 -13.54 5.22 -4.91
N ALA A 82 -14.61 5.77 -5.49
CA ALA A 82 -15.98 5.37 -5.15
C ALA A 82 -16.29 3.92 -5.53
N ARG A 83 -15.49 3.34 -6.45
CA ARG A 83 -15.60 1.93 -6.84
C ARG A 83 -14.72 1.00 -6.00
N LEU A 84 -14.05 1.54 -4.99
CA LEU A 84 -13.23 0.79 -4.05
C LEU A 84 -13.90 0.77 -2.68
N SER A 85 -13.99 -0.41 -2.10
CA SER A 85 -14.49 -0.65 -0.75
C SER A 85 -13.34 -1.12 0.14
N TYR A 86 -13.20 -0.50 1.30
CA TYR A 86 -12.18 -0.84 2.29
C TYR A 86 -12.83 -1.45 3.54
N PRO A 87 -12.32 -2.59 4.04
CA PRO A 87 -12.82 -3.18 5.28
C PRO A 87 -12.36 -2.34 6.49
N TYR A 88 -13.30 -1.70 7.16
CA TYR A 88 -13.05 -0.86 8.33
C TYR A 88 -14.07 -1.16 9.43
N GLN A 89 -13.59 -1.52 10.63
CA GLN A 89 -14.42 -1.77 11.82
C GLN A 89 -15.62 -2.72 11.58
N GLY A 90 -15.39 -3.80 10.82
CA GLY A 90 -16.43 -4.80 10.52
C GLY A 90 -17.42 -4.40 9.42
N SER A 91 -17.24 -3.25 8.76
CA SER A 91 -18.04 -2.79 7.63
C SER A 91 -17.18 -2.50 6.40
N ASN A 92 -17.76 -2.57 5.21
CA ASN A 92 -17.11 -2.12 3.97
C ASN A 92 -17.47 -0.66 3.70
N VAL A 93 -16.47 0.22 3.71
CA VAL A 93 -16.65 1.66 3.52
C VAL A 93 -16.08 2.11 2.17
N PRO A 94 -16.69 3.08 1.48
CA PRO A 94 -16.15 3.59 0.22
C PRO A 94 -14.86 4.38 0.46
N VAL A 95 -13.80 4.05 -0.29
CA VAL A 95 -12.48 4.69 -0.13
C VAL A 95 -12.55 6.20 -0.35
N MET A 96 -13.41 6.66 -1.29
CA MET A 96 -13.54 8.07 -1.63
C MET A 96 -13.90 8.98 -0.44
N SER A 97 -14.78 8.54 0.46
CA SER A 97 -15.20 9.35 1.61
C SER A 97 -14.49 8.98 2.91
N TYR A 98 -13.82 7.83 2.97
CA TYR A 98 -13.13 7.35 4.17
C TYR A 98 -11.62 7.51 4.12
N GLY A 99 -11.03 7.91 2.99
CA GLY A 99 -9.58 7.90 2.79
C GLY A 99 -8.75 8.51 3.92
N THR A 100 -9.16 9.66 4.46
CA THR A 100 -8.51 10.27 5.63
C THR A 100 -8.69 9.46 6.92
N VAL A 101 -9.89 8.92 7.15
CA VAL A 101 -10.26 8.13 8.33
C VAL A 101 -9.46 6.82 8.40
N ILE A 102 -9.24 6.18 7.25
CA ILE A 102 -8.48 4.92 7.15
C ILE A 102 -6.97 5.15 6.94
N GLY A 103 -6.50 6.39 7.06
CA GLY A 103 -5.06 6.72 7.01
C GLY A 103 -4.42 6.59 5.63
N LEU A 104 -5.21 6.67 4.54
CA LEU A 104 -4.65 6.64 3.19
C LEU A 104 -3.88 7.93 2.90
N ALA A 105 -2.62 7.75 2.48
CA ALA A 105 -1.76 8.86 2.09
C ALA A 105 -2.28 9.58 0.84
N CYS A 106 -2.25 10.91 0.90
CA CYS A 106 -2.41 11.76 -0.28
C CYS A 106 -1.07 11.86 -1.01
N ARG A 107 -1.08 11.64 -2.32
CA ARG A 107 0.02 11.93 -3.24
C ARG A 107 -0.34 13.22 -4.00
N SER A 108 0.51 14.24 -3.88
CA SER A 108 0.39 15.52 -4.60
C SER A 108 0.81 15.39 -6.06
#